data_AF-A0A484HLK5-F1
#
_entry.id   AF-A0A484HLK5-F1
#
_cell.length_a   1.000
_cell.length_b   1.000
_cell.length_c   1.000
_cell.angle_alpha   90.00
_cell.angle_beta   90.00
_cell.angle_gamma   90.00
#
_symmetry.space_group_name_H-M   'P 1'
#
loop_
_entity.id
_entity.type
_entity.pdbx_description
1 polymer ?
#
loop_
_entity_poly.entity_id
_entity_poly.type
_entity_poly.pdbx_seq_one_letter_code
_entity_poly.pdbx_strand_id
1 'polypeptide(L)'
;MTEKKELRTAYIIAMVLFFVGVASYAGFSGPQPESPARLMFKSVAGNVLFDHKAHLDDSGYAIACLECHHHPAEEENLASCGSCHAKDKKETASLSCLDCHEADEVDAGETPARSDAFHDQCVGCHKDGGAGPEECGSCHVM
;
A
#
# COMPACT_ATOMS: atom_id res chain seq x y z
N MET A 1 -11.60 37.75 -36.09
CA MET A 1 -12.40 38.05 -34.89
C MET A 1 -13.39 36.91 -34.74
N THR A 2 -13.12 35.93 -33.89
CA THR A 2 -14.05 34.83 -33.63
C THR A 2 -15.36 35.44 -33.13
N GLU A 3 -16.44 35.29 -33.89
CA GLU A 3 -17.72 35.88 -33.54
C GLU A 3 -18.16 35.37 -32.16
N LYS A 4 -18.69 36.25 -31.31
CA LYS A 4 -19.16 35.92 -29.94
C LYS A 4 -20.09 34.70 -29.88
N LYS A 5 -20.74 34.37 -31.00
CA LYS A 5 -21.58 33.19 -31.20
C LYS A 5 -20.78 31.88 -31.19
N GLU A 6 -19.67 31.82 -31.93
CA GLU A 6 -18.74 30.67 -31.94
C GLU A 6 -18.17 30.42 -30.54
N LEU A 7 -17.79 31.50 -29.85
CA LEU A 7 -17.25 31.41 -28.48
C LEU A 7 -18.30 30.90 -27.48
N ARG A 8 -19.55 31.34 -27.60
CA ARG A 8 -20.67 30.87 -26.77
C ARG A 8 -20.99 29.40 -27.01
N THR A 9 -20.96 28.96 -28.28
CA THR A 9 -21.14 27.55 -28.65
C THR A 9 -20.04 26.69 -28.06
N ALA A 10 -18.78 27.14 -28.15
CA ALA A 10 -17.63 26.44 -27.56
C ALA A 10 -17.75 26.30 -26.03
N TYR A 11 -18.17 27.35 -25.32
CA TYR A 11 -18.41 27.28 -23.87
C TYR A 11 -19.53 26.31 -23.49
N ILE A 12 -20.63 26.28 -24.25
CA ILE A 12 -21.74 25.34 -24.00
C ILE A 12 -21.26 23.90 -24.18
N ILE A 13 -20.53 23.60 -25.27
CA ILE A 13 -19.97 22.27 -25.52
C ILE A 13 -19.00 21.87 -24.40
N ALA A 14 -18.09 22.77 -24.00
CA ALA A 14 -17.16 22.51 -22.91
C ALA A 14 -17.87 22.23 -21.58
N MET A 15 -18.94 22.99 -21.28
CA MET A 15 -19.74 22.77 -20.07
C MET A 15 -20.43 21.40 -20.09
N VAL A 16 -21.02 21.02 -21.24
CA VAL A 16 -21.65 19.70 -21.41
C VAL A 16 -20.62 18.58 -21.25
N LEU A 17 -19.46 18.68 -21.89
CA LEU A 17 -18.38 17.69 -21.76
C LEU A 17 -17.87 17.60 -20.32
N PHE A 18 -17.76 18.74 -19.62
CA PHE A 18 -17.39 18.75 -18.21
C PHE A 18 -18.42 18.03 -17.35
N PHE A 19 -19.71 18.32 -17.52
CA PHE A 19 -20.77 17.64 -16.77
C PHE A 19 -20.87 16.15 -17.10
N VAL A 20 -20.71 15.76 -18.37
CA VAL A 20 -20.64 14.35 -18.77
C VAL A 20 -19.43 13.67 -18.13
N GLY A 21 -18.25 14.30 -18.15
CA GLY A 21 -17.05 13.78 -17.50
C GLY A 21 -17.23 13.59 -16.00
N VAL A 22 -17.83 14.56 -15.31
CA VAL A 22 -18.15 14.46 -13.88
C VAL A 22 -19.15 13.35 -13.60
N ALA A 23 -20.23 13.25 -14.40
CA ALA A 23 -21.23 12.20 -14.25
C ALA A 23 -20.64 10.81 -14.51
N SER A 24 -19.77 10.66 -15.52
CA SER A 24 -19.07 9.42 -15.79
C SER A 24 -18.11 9.03 -14.66
N TYR A 25 -17.35 9.99 -14.13
CA TYR A 25 -16.44 9.75 -13.01
C TYR A 25 -17.19 9.34 -11.74
N ALA A 26 -18.24 10.07 -11.37
CA ALA A 26 -19.00 9.80 -10.16
C ALA A 26 -19.92 8.57 -10.28
N GLY A 27 -20.43 8.27 -11.48
CA GLY A 27 -21.40 7.20 -11.70
C GLY A 27 -20.79 5.83 -12.02
N PHE A 28 -19.54 5.77 -12.51
CA PHE A 28 -18.88 4.53 -12.94
C PHE A 28 -17.57 4.22 -12.20
N SER A 29 -17.29 4.91 -11.09
CA SER A 29 -16.24 4.46 -10.18
C SER A 29 -16.66 3.12 -9.58
N GLY A 30 -16.08 2.03 -10.10
CA GLY A 30 -16.30 0.69 -9.57
C GLY A 30 -15.92 0.60 -8.08
N PRO A 31 -16.42 -0.41 -7.36
CA PRO A 31 -15.98 -0.66 -5.99
C PRO A 31 -14.46 -0.79 -5.96
N GLN A 32 -13.84 -0.22 -4.93
CA GLN A 32 -12.41 -0.42 -4.71
C GLN A 32 -12.14 -1.92 -4.59
N PRO A 33 -11.08 -2.45 -5.22
CA PRO A 33 -10.74 -3.86 -5.07
C PRO A 33 -10.43 -4.15 -3.59
N GLU A 34 -10.82 -5.32 -3.10
CA GLU A 34 -10.61 -5.74 -1.72
C GLU A 34 -9.12 -5.70 -1.34
N SER A 35 -8.26 -6.10 -2.29
CA SER A 35 -6.81 -5.93 -2.19
C SER A 35 -6.36 -4.71 -3.02
N PRO A 36 -5.58 -3.77 -2.45
CA PRO A 36 -5.03 -2.67 -3.22
C PRO A 36 -4.06 -3.19 -4.27
N ALA A 37 -4.12 -2.68 -5.50
CA ALA A 37 -3.19 -3.12 -6.55
C ALA A 37 -1.76 -2.61 -6.32
N ARG A 38 -1.63 -1.37 -5.83
CA ARG A 38 -0.33 -0.73 -5.54
C ARG A 38 -0.42 0.09 -4.27
N LEU A 39 0.66 0.10 -3.50
CA LEU A 39 0.81 0.82 -2.25
C LEU A 39 2.03 1.73 -2.33
N MET A 40 1.93 2.91 -1.74
CA MET A 40 3.05 3.86 -1.66
C MET A 40 3.47 3.99 -0.21
N PHE A 41 4.58 3.35 0.16
CA PHE A 41 5.14 3.51 1.50
C PHE A 41 5.91 4.81 1.59
N LYS A 42 5.56 5.62 2.58
CA LYS A 42 6.20 6.92 2.84
C LYS A 42 7.36 6.74 3.79
N SER A 43 8.54 7.19 3.38
CA SER A 43 9.75 7.12 4.19
C SER A 43 10.63 8.36 3.99
N VAL A 44 11.54 8.60 4.94
CA VAL A 44 12.50 9.72 4.87
C VAL A 44 13.62 9.48 3.85
N ALA A 45 13.91 8.21 3.52
CA ALA A 45 14.94 7.83 2.55
C ALA A 45 14.45 7.88 1.10
N GLY A 46 13.17 8.22 0.90
CA GLY A 46 12.46 8.19 -0.37
C GLY A 46 11.26 7.25 -0.31
N ASN A 47 10.22 7.54 -1.08
CA ASN A 47 9.02 6.70 -1.10
C ASN A 47 9.28 5.41 -1.87
N VAL A 48 8.64 4.34 -1.42
CA VAL A 48 8.71 3.02 -2.04
C VAL A 48 7.35 2.69 -2.65
N LEU A 49 7.30 2.49 -3.96
CA LEU A 49 6.11 2.00 -4.64
C LEU A 49 6.13 0.47 -4.63
N PHE A 50 5.18 -0.12 -3.91
CA PHE A 50 4.99 -1.56 -3.82
C PHE A 50 3.82 -1.99 -4.71
N ASP A 51 4.05 -2.97 -5.57
CA ASP A 51 3.01 -3.55 -6.43
C ASP A 51 2.44 -4.82 -5.82
N HIS A 52 1.45 -4.65 -4.95
CA HIS A 52 0.80 -5.75 -4.24
C HIS A 52 0.13 -6.74 -5.21
N LYS A 53 -0.42 -6.26 -6.33
CA LYS A 53 -0.99 -7.14 -7.36
C LYS A 53 0.10 -8.04 -7.96
N ALA A 54 1.26 -7.49 -8.34
CA ALA A 54 2.32 -8.29 -8.94
C ALA A 54 2.86 -9.39 -8.01
N HIS A 55 2.87 -9.14 -6.70
CA HIS A 55 3.31 -10.13 -5.71
C HIS A 55 2.29 -11.26 -5.53
N LEU A 56 0.99 -10.98 -5.59
CA LEU A 56 -0.07 -11.97 -5.42
C LEU A 56 -0.46 -12.73 -6.70
N ASP A 57 -0.37 -12.10 -7.85
CA ASP A 57 -0.91 -12.65 -9.10
C ASP A 57 -0.16 -13.92 -9.52
N ASP A 58 -0.90 -14.95 -9.97
CA ASP A 58 -0.33 -16.22 -10.47
C ASP A 58 0.63 -16.00 -11.65
N SER A 59 0.42 -14.95 -12.44
CA SER A 59 1.31 -14.57 -13.54
C SER A 59 2.53 -13.76 -13.10
N GLY A 60 2.54 -13.31 -11.84
CA GLY A 60 3.64 -12.64 -11.18
C GLY A 60 4.44 -13.61 -10.32
N TYR A 61 4.36 -13.45 -9.00
CA TYR A 61 5.12 -14.26 -8.03
C TYR A 61 4.28 -15.25 -7.21
N ALA A 62 2.94 -15.18 -7.31
CA ALA A 62 2.00 -16.08 -6.63
C ALA A 62 2.26 -16.24 -5.11
N ILE A 63 2.65 -15.15 -4.44
CA ILE A 63 2.97 -15.15 -3.01
C ILE A 63 1.66 -15.23 -2.21
N ALA A 64 1.58 -16.13 -1.24
CA ALA A 64 0.40 -16.25 -0.38
C ALA A 64 0.30 -15.06 0.60
N CYS A 65 -0.92 -14.70 1.00
CA CYS A 65 -1.19 -13.57 1.89
C CYS A 65 -0.36 -13.64 3.19
N LEU A 66 -0.32 -14.82 3.80
CA LEU A 66 0.33 -15.06 5.09
C LEU A 66 1.87 -15.06 5.03
N GLU A 67 2.46 -15.08 3.83
CA GLU A 67 3.93 -14.94 3.69
C GLU A 67 4.39 -13.54 4.10
N CYS A 68 3.56 -12.51 3.85
CA CYS A 68 3.81 -11.13 4.28
C CYS A 68 2.97 -10.76 5.51
N HIS A 69 1.70 -11.19 5.56
CA HIS A 69 0.79 -10.96 6.67
C HIS A 69 0.84 -12.14 7.65
N HIS A 70 2.00 -12.34 8.24
CA HIS A 70 2.32 -13.50 9.07
C HIS A 70 1.62 -13.54 10.43
N HIS A 71 0.85 -12.50 10.79
CA HIS A 71 0.11 -12.46 12.03
C HIS A 71 -1.15 -11.58 11.92
N PRO A 72 -2.29 -12.03 12.49
CA PRO A 72 -2.60 -13.38 12.97
C PRO A 72 -2.58 -14.42 11.84
N ALA A 73 -2.46 -15.71 12.16
CA ALA A 73 -2.33 -16.80 11.20
C ALA A 73 -3.61 -17.11 10.39
N GLU A 74 -4.59 -16.20 10.41
CA GLU A 74 -5.93 -16.34 9.84
C GLU A 74 -6.09 -15.31 8.72
N GLU A 75 -6.47 -15.77 7.53
CA GLU A 75 -6.59 -14.89 6.37
C GLU A 75 -7.75 -13.88 6.47
N GLU A 76 -8.72 -14.11 7.35
CA GLU A 76 -9.81 -13.16 7.55
C GLU A 76 -9.37 -11.91 8.34
N ASN A 77 -8.20 -11.96 8.99
CA ASN A 77 -7.74 -10.94 9.94
C ASN A 77 -6.34 -10.38 9.59
N LEU A 78 -6.02 -10.22 8.31
CA LEU A 78 -4.71 -9.72 7.87
C LEU A 78 -4.41 -8.33 8.43
N ALA A 79 -3.34 -8.22 9.21
CA ALA A 79 -2.89 -6.97 9.79
C ALA A 79 -1.75 -6.34 8.96
N SER A 80 -1.77 -5.02 8.77
CA SER A 80 -0.65 -4.33 8.12
C SER A 80 0.57 -4.33 9.03
N CYS A 81 1.80 -4.37 8.49
CA CYS A 81 3.03 -4.41 9.31
C CYS A 81 3.04 -3.31 10.40
N GLY A 82 2.52 -2.11 10.09
CA GLY A 82 2.49 -0.98 11.00
C GLY A 82 1.48 -1.06 12.15
N SER A 83 0.59 -2.05 12.19
CA SER A 83 -0.30 -2.26 13.33
C SER A 83 0.47 -2.76 14.55
N CYS A 84 1.48 -3.61 14.33
CA CYS A 84 2.31 -4.18 15.40
C CYS A 84 3.73 -3.61 15.38
N HIS A 85 4.35 -3.49 14.20
CA HIS A 85 5.67 -2.90 14.06
C HIS A 85 5.57 -1.37 14.07
N ALA A 86 5.86 -0.78 15.22
CA ALA A 86 5.91 0.66 15.37
C ALA A 86 7.01 1.28 14.50
N LYS A 87 6.85 2.57 14.15
CA LYS A 87 7.85 3.30 13.36
C LYS A 87 9.24 3.23 14.00
N ASP A 88 9.29 3.45 15.31
CA ASP A 88 10.49 3.37 16.12
C ASP A 88 10.32 2.17 17.06
N LYS A 89 11.44 1.52 17.41
CA LYS A 89 11.43 0.43 18.39
C LYS A 89 10.83 0.90 19.71
N LYS A 90 9.89 0.15 20.27
CA LYS A 90 9.22 0.48 21.54
C LYS A 90 9.50 -0.61 22.56
N GLU A 91 9.75 -0.19 23.79
CA GLU A 91 9.89 -1.09 24.94
C GLU A 91 8.54 -1.45 25.56
N THR A 92 7.45 -0.84 25.07
CA THR A 92 6.09 -1.07 25.58
C THR A 92 5.13 -1.37 24.46
N ALA A 93 4.23 -2.33 24.71
CA ALA A 93 3.17 -2.73 23.81
C ALA A 93 2.30 -1.52 23.44
N SER A 94 2.04 -1.33 22.14
CA SER A 94 1.00 -0.41 21.71
C SER A 94 -0.38 -1.00 21.99
N LEU A 95 -1.38 -0.14 22.07
CA LEU A 95 -2.78 -0.55 22.25
C LEU A 95 -3.21 -1.60 21.22
N SER A 96 -2.70 -1.53 19.99
CA SER A 96 -2.96 -2.51 18.92
C SER A 96 -2.47 -3.93 19.22
N CYS A 97 -1.41 -4.09 20.03
CA CYS A 97 -0.96 -5.42 20.44
C CYS A 97 -2.00 -6.06 21.37
N LEU A 98 -2.63 -5.23 22.21
CA LEU A 98 -3.59 -5.64 23.22
C LEU A 98 -4.98 -5.99 22.66
N ASP A 99 -5.19 -5.78 21.36
CA ASP A 99 -6.41 -6.22 20.67
C ASP A 99 -6.47 -7.75 20.55
N CYS A 100 -5.32 -8.44 20.64
CA CYS A 100 -5.23 -9.89 20.52
C CYS A 100 -4.36 -10.56 21.59
N HIS A 101 -3.38 -9.85 22.15
CA HIS A 101 -2.43 -10.38 23.13
C HIS A 101 -2.66 -9.78 24.51
N GLU A 102 -2.40 -10.53 25.58
CA GLU A 102 -2.44 -9.98 26.93
C GLU A 102 -1.17 -9.14 27.21
N ALA A 103 -1.27 -8.15 28.10
CA ALA A 103 -0.20 -7.17 28.30
C ALA A 103 1.11 -7.74 28.83
N ASP A 104 1.05 -8.88 29.53
CA ASP A 104 2.18 -9.63 30.06
C ASP A 104 2.78 -10.63 29.06
N GLU A 105 2.11 -10.87 27.93
CA GLU A 105 2.59 -11.73 26.84
C GLU A 105 3.31 -10.95 25.73
N VAL A 106 3.14 -9.62 25.69
CA VAL A 106 3.72 -8.77 24.66
C VAL A 106 5.09 -8.25 25.09
N ASP A 107 6.15 -8.84 24.55
CA ASP A 107 7.47 -8.22 24.54
C ASP A 107 7.64 -7.31 23.31
N ALA A 108 7.24 -6.04 23.47
CA ALA A 108 7.42 -5.05 22.42
C ALA A 108 8.90 -4.78 22.09
N GLY A 109 9.80 -5.03 23.04
CA GLY A 109 11.26 -4.89 22.87
C GLY A 109 11.85 -5.94 21.93
N GLU A 110 11.16 -7.05 21.71
CA GLU A 110 11.53 -8.04 20.69
C GLU A 110 10.89 -7.77 19.33
N THR A 111 9.88 -6.92 19.26
CA THR A 111 9.25 -6.54 17.99
C THR A 111 10.15 -5.55 17.24
N PRO A 112 10.61 -5.86 16.02
CA PRO A 112 11.45 -4.95 15.25
C PRO A 112 10.68 -3.69 14.85
N ALA A 113 11.41 -2.59 14.64
CA ALA A 113 10.85 -1.38 14.07
C ALA A 113 10.31 -1.68 12.66
N ARG A 114 9.31 -0.92 12.23
CA ARG A 114 8.63 -1.13 10.95
C ARG A 114 9.58 -1.12 9.75
N SER A 115 10.58 -0.25 9.77
CA SER A 115 11.59 -0.18 8.72
C SER A 115 12.40 -1.46 8.62
N ASP A 116 12.77 -2.01 9.77
CA ASP A 116 13.62 -3.19 9.86
C ASP A 116 12.82 -4.42 9.43
N ALA A 117 11.57 -4.53 9.90
CA ALA A 117 10.64 -5.57 9.44
C ALA A 117 10.41 -5.55 7.92
N PHE A 118 10.29 -4.37 7.31
CA PHE A 118 10.19 -4.26 5.85
C PHE A 118 11.47 -4.67 5.14
N HIS A 119 12.65 -4.27 5.63
CA HIS A 119 13.90 -4.67 5.02
C HIS A 119 14.13 -6.17 5.15
N ASP A 120 13.86 -6.76 6.31
CA ASP A 120 14.00 -8.19 6.55
C ASP A 120 13.07 -8.99 5.62
N GLN A 121 11.79 -8.60 5.54
CA GLN A 121 10.82 -9.30 4.68
C GLN A 121 11.10 -9.09 3.18
N CYS A 122 11.16 -7.85 2.72
CA CYS A 122 11.22 -7.55 1.29
C CYS A 122 12.60 -7.88 0.71
N VAL A 123 13.67 -7.43 1.36
CA VAL A 123 15.04 -7.67 0.86
C VAL A 123 15.42 -9.13 1.09
N GLY A 124 14.98 -9.75 2.20
CA GLY A 124 15.21 -11.18 2.45
C GLY A 124 14.60 -12.05 1.36
N CYS A 125 13.31 -11.87 1.06
CA CYS A 125 12.65 -12.63 0.00
C CYS A 125 13.29 -12.40 -1.37
N HIS A 126 13.67 -11.16 -1.71
CA HIS A 126 14.35 -10.89 -2.99
C HIS A 126 15.71 -11.57 -3.10
N LYS A 127 16.49 -11.60 -2.01
CA LYS A 127 17.78 -12.29 -1.95
C LYS A 127 17.61 -13.79 -2.10
N ASP A 128 16.70 -14.37 -1.32
CA ASP A 128 16.49 -15.81 -1.27
C ASP A 128 15.89 -16.34 -2.58
N GLY A 129 14.95 -15.59 -3.15
CA GLY A 129 14.36 -15.87 -4.47
C GLY A 129 15.27 -15.51 -5.65
N GLY A 130 16.36 -14.76 -5.41
CA GLY A 130 17.24 -14.23 -6.46
C GLY A 130 16.53 -13.32 -7.46
N ALA A 131 15.42 -12.70 -7.05
CA ALA A 131 14.52 -11.94 -7.89
C ALA A 131 14.01 -10.70 -7.15
N GLY A 132 14.18 -9.53 -7.76
CA GLY A 132 13.70 -8.26 -7.21
C GLY A 132 14.84 -7.31 -6.80
N PRO A 133 14.49 -6.07 -6.39
CA PRO A 133 15.47 -5.07 -5.98
C PRO A 133 16.05 -5.34 -4.58
N GLU A 134 17.37 -5.30 -4.46
CA GLU A 134 18.08 -5.40 -3.18
C GLU A 134 18.80 -4.11 -2.79
N GLU A 135 19.11 -3.27 -3.78
CA GLU A 135 19.83 -2.02 -3.59
C GLU A 135 18.89 -0.91 -3.12
N CYS A 136 19.38 -0.04 -2.23
CA CYS A 136 18.57 1.00 -1.60
C CYS A 136 17.82 1.87 -2.63
N GLY A 137 18.54 2.31 -3.67
CA GLY A 137 18.00 3.19 -4.71
C GLY A 137 17.09 2.49 -5.72
N SER A 138 17.00 1.16 -5.69
CA SER A 138 16.05 0.40 -6.51
C SER A 138 14.66 0.34 -5.89
N CYS A 139 14.57 0.48 -4.56
CA CYS A 139 13.30 0.58 -3.83
C CYS A 139 12.93 2.04 -3.54
N HIS A 140 13.88 2.86 -3.07
CA HIS A 140 13.67 4.25 -2.68
C HIS A 140 13.88 5.20 -3.88
N VAL A 141 12.90 5.23 -4.77
CA VAL A 141 13.01 5.89 -6.09
C VAL A 141 12.40 7.30 -6.16
N MET A 142 11.80 7.81 -5.07
CA MET A 142 11.06 9.09 -5.07
C MET A 142 11.35 9.97 -3.88
#